data_AF-A0A485AJY7-F1
#
_entry.id   AF-A0A485AJY7-F1
#
_cell.length_a   1.000
_cell.length_b   1.000
_cell.length_c   1.000
_cell.angle_alpha   90.00
_cell.angle_beta   90.00
_cell.angle_gamma   90.00
#
_symmetry.space_group_name_H-M   'P 1'
#
loop_
_entity.id
_entity.type
_entity.pdbx_description
1 polymer ?
#
loop_
_entity_poly.entity_id
_entity_poly.type
_entity_poly.pdbx_seq_one_letter_code
_entity_poly.pdbx_strand_id
1 'polypeptide(L)'
;MCDFDRCFFFDERGMFIESYYLVGLFARNFLQQSPGSCVILDPRLVWNTLEIIARHGGEPVISKTGHAFIKARMRQEDAIYGGEMSGHHYFRDFGYCDSGDDPPDPDATNHWL
;
A
#
# COMPACT_ATOMS: atom_id res chain seq x y z
N MET A 1 -18.81 -0.54 -11.59
CA MET A 1 -17.76 -0.24 -10.60
C MET A 1 -16.85 -1.44 -10.58
N CYS A 2 -15.72 -1.35 -11.26
CA CYS A 2 -14.67 -2.35 -11.19
C CYS A 2 -13.68 -1.77 -10.18
N ASP A 3 -13.70 -2.27 -8.96
CA ASP A 3 -12.71 -1.94 -7.94
C ASP A 3 -11.37 -2.46 -8.46
N PHE A 4 -10.55 -1.55 -9.00
CA PHE A 4 -9.14 -1.79 -9.33
C PHE A 4 -8.28 -1.92 -8.05
N ASP A 5 -8.88 -2.28 -6.91
CA ASP A 5 -8.25 -2.48 -5.60
C ASP A 5 -7.17 -3.57 -5.59
N ARG A 6 -7.02 -4.34 -6.68
CA ARG A 6 -6.10 -5.47 -6.78
C ARG A 6 -5.35 -5.46 -8.10
N CYS A 7 -4.06 -5.19 -8.02
CA CYS A 7 -3.13 -5.31 -9.13
C CYS A 7 -2.39 -6.65 -9.07
N PHE A 8 -2.41 -7.40 -10.17
CA PHE A 8 -1.65 -8.63 -10.33
C PHE A 8 -0.47 -8.39 -11.26
N PHE A 9 0.72 -8.83 -10.84
CA PHE A 9 1.95 -8.60 -11.59
C PHE A 9 2.43 -9.92 -12.17
N PHE A 10 2.95 -9.84 -13.40
CA PHE A 10 3.58 -10.95 -14.09
C PHE A 10 4.99 -10.52 -14.48
N ASP A 11 5.95 -11.43 -14.37
CA ASP A 11 7.31 -11.18 -14.86
C ASP A 11 7.38 -11.28 -16.40
N GLU A 12 8.55 -11.00 -16.98
CA GLU A 12 8.78 -11.06 -18.42
C GLU A 12 8.61 -12.47 -19.02
N ARG A 13 8.52 -13.50 -18.18
CA ARG A 13 8.33 -14.91 -18.56
C ARG A 13 6.87 -15.33 -18.41
N GLY A 14 5.99 -14.42 -17.99
CA GLY A 14 4.57 -14.67 -17.76
C GLY A 14 4.28 -15.37 -16.43
N MET A 15 5.24 -15.42 -15.51
CA MET A 15 5.04 -16.01 -14.18
C MET A 15 4.32 -15.03 -13.26
N PHE A 16 3.32 -15.52 -12.54
CA PHE A 16 2.60 -14.74 -11.55
C PHE A 16 3.50 -14.37 -10.37
N ILE A 17 3.53 -13.08 -10.02
CA ILE A 17 4.23 -12.57 -8.85
C ILE A 17 3.23 -12.41 -7.71
N GLU A 18 3.46 -13.15 -6.63
CA GLU A 18 2.61 -13.05 -5.44
C GLU A 18 2.66 -11.65 -4.83
N SER A 19 1.50 -11.12 -4.45
CA SER A 19 1.37 -9.78 -3.87
C SER A 19 2.20 -9.57 -2.60
N TYR A 20 2.52 -10.65 -1.89
CA TYR A 20 3.45 -10.63 -0.77
C TYR A 20 4.81 -10.00 -1.10
N TYR A 21 5.39 -10.30 -2.27
CA TYR A 21 6.65 -9.72 -2.70
C TYR A 21 6.50 -8.25 -3.12
N LEU A 22 5.34 -7.88 -3.65
CA LEU A 22 5.03 -6.50 -4.03
C LEU A 22 4.94 -5.58 -2.81
N VAL A 23 4.38 -6.06 -1.69
CA VAL A 23 4.34 -5.28 -0.45
C VAL A 23 5.75 -4.92 0.01
N GLY A 24 6.67 -5.87 -0.03
CA GLY A 24 8.09 -5.61 0.25
C GLY A 24 8.73 -4.64 -0.74
N LEU A 25 8.45 -4.79 -2.04
CA LEU A 25 8.95 -3.91 -3.08
C LEU A 25 8.51 -2.45 -2.90
N PHE A 26 7.22 -2.23 -2.63
CA PHE A 26 6.69 -0.89 -2.38
C PHE A 26 7.22 -0.31 -1.07
N ALA A 27 7.20 -1.09 0.02
CA ALA A 27 7.75 -0.66 1.31
C ALA A 27 9.20 -0.19 1.16
N ARG A 28 10.03 -0.93 0.42
CA ARG A 28 11.40 -0.51 0.09
C ARG A 28 11.43 0.83 -0.62
N ASN A 29 10.64 1.00 -1.68
CA ASN A 29 10.65 2.21 -2.50
C ASN A 29 10.26 3.45 -1.67
N PHE A 30 9.25 3.35 -0.82
CA PHE A 30 8.86 4.46 0.07
C PHE A 30 9.90 4.74 1.15
N LEU A 31 10.47 3.70 1.77
CA LEU A 31 11.50 3.88 2.80
C LEU A 31 12.82 4.46 2.25
N GLN A 32 13.14 4.22 0.97
CA GLN A 32 14.26 4.88 0.31
C GLN A 32 14.05 6.40 0.17
N GLN A 33 12.82 6.85 -0.03
CA GLN A 33 12.47 8.27 -0.16
C GLN A 33 12.18 8.92 1.20
N SER A 34 11.70 8.15 2.17
CA SER A 34 11.35 8.62 3.52
C SER A 34 11.78 7.60 4.59
N PRO A 35 13.09 7.54 4.92
CA PRO A 35 13.61 6.67 5.97
C PRO A 35 12.94 6.95 7.33
N GLY A 36 12.77 5.93 8.16
CA GLY A 36 12.11 6.06 9.47
C GLY A 36 10.58 6.07 9.42
N SER A 37 9.97 6.03 8.23
CA SER A 37 8.51 6.02 8.11
C SER A 37 7.89 4.70 8.59
N CYS A 38 6.66 4.79 9.08
CA CYS A 38 5.88 3.63 9.47
C CYS A 38 5.27 2.92 8.25
N VAL A 39 5.26 1.58 8.26
CA VAL A 39 4.62 0.73 7.25
C VAL A 39 3.64 -0.24 7.92
N ILE A 40 2.37 -0.23 7.51
CA ILE A 40 1.33 -1.12 8.06
C ILE A 40 1.30 -2.44 7.30
N LEU A 41 1.29 -3.55 8.04
CA LEU A 41 1.23 -4.91 7.51
C LEU A 41 0.04 -5.68 8.08
N ASP A 42 -0.55 -6.54 7.26
CA ASP A 42 -1.49 -7.55 7.74
C ASP A 42 -0.74 -8.78 8.30
N PRO A 43 -1.27 -9.53 9.27
CA PRO A 43 -0.54 -10.57 9.99
C PRO A 43 -0.33 -11.87 9.19
N ARG A 44 -0.95 -12.05 8.02
CA ARG A 44 -0.98 -13.35 7.32
C ARG A 44 0.39 -13.78 6.79
N LEU A 45 1.15 -12.86 6.22
CA LEU A 45 2.49 -13.10 5.70
C LEU A 45 3.34 -11.83 5.84
N VAL A 46 4.31 -11.84 6.77
CA VAL A 46 5.06 -10.62 7.13
C VAL A 46 6.57 -10.74 7.06
N TRP A 47 7.16 -11.94 7.06
CA TRP A 47 8.62 -12.11 7.31
C TRP A 47 9.52 -11.39 6.32
N ASN A 48 9.27 -11.53 5.01
CA ASN A 48 10.01 -10.85 3.94
C ASN A 48 9.90 -9.34 4.09
N THR A 49 8.68 -8.86 4.35
CA THR A 49 8.40 -7.43 4.43
C THR A 49 9.02 -6.81 5.68
N LEU A 50 8.97 -7.50 6.83
CA LEU A 50 9.65 -7.08 8.06
C LEU A 50 11.16 -6.96 7.86
N GLU A 51 11.78 -7.94 7.19
CA GLU A 51 13.20 -7.90 6.89
C GLU A 51 13.55 -6.72 5.96
N ILE A 52 12.74 -6.47 4.93
CA ILE A 52 12.94 -5.34 4.03
C ILE A 52 12.80 -4.01 4.78
N ILE A 53 11.77 -3.86 5.62
CA ILE A 53 11.55 -2.65 6.41
C ILE A 53 12.73 -2.40 7.36
N ALA A 54 13.18 -3.43 8.07
CA ALA A 54 14.33 -3.32 8.98
C ALA A 54 15.62 -2.93 8.24
N ARG A 55 15.88 -3.51 7.05
CA ARG A 55 17.05 -3.17 6.22
C ARG A 55 17.02 -1.75 5.68
N HIS A 56 15.85 -1.14 5.53
CA HIS A 56 15.68 0.22 5.01
C HIS A 56 15.32 1.23 6.11
N GLY A 57 15.46 0.84 7.39
CA GLY A 57 15.29 1.73 8.54
C GLY A 57 13.87 2.25 8.73
N GLY A 58 12.85 1.47 8.35
CA GLY A 58 11.44 1.78 8.61
C GLY A 58 10.91 1.11 9.88
N GLU A 59 9.70 1.51 10.27
CA GLU A 59 9.01 0.97 11.45
C GLU A 59 7.80 0.11 11.02
N PRO A 60 7.86 -1.23 11.18
CA PRO A 60 6.75 -2.08 10.82
C PRO A 60 5.67 -2.09 11.90
N VAL A 61 4.41 -1.93 11.51
CA VAL A 61 3.26 -2.03 12.42
C VAL A 61 2.28 -3.07 11.89
N ILE A 62 2.00 -4.09 12.70
CA ILE A 62 1.03 -5.12 12.35
C ILE A 62 -0.36 -4.65 12.75
N SER A 63 -1.31 -4.72 11.81
CA SER A 63 -2.71 -4.37 12.02
C SER A 63 -3.63 -5.50 11.58
N LYS A 64 -4.87 -5.50 12.08
CA LYS A 64 -5.88 -6.47 11.66
C LYS A 64 -6.15 -6.34 10.16
N THR A 65 -6.27 -7.47 9.46
CA THR A 65 -6.63 -7.53 8.05
C THR A 65 -7.96 -6.84 7.77
N GLY A 66 -8.05 -6.13 6.63
CA GLY A 66 -9.24 -5.47 6.14
C GLY A 66 -9.06 -3.95 5.98
N HIS A 67 -9.56 -3.42 4.86
CA HIS A 67 -9.37 -2.02 4.45
C HIS A 67 -9.69 -0.99 5.53
N ALA A 68 -10.74 -1.20 6.33
CA ALA A 68 -11.14 -0.24 7.36
C ALA A 68 -10.10 -0.17 8.50
N PHE A 69 -9.57 -1.32 8.91
CA PHE A 69 -8.57 -1.41 9.97
C PHE A 69 -7.21 -0.89 9.51
N ILE A 70 -6.79 -1.22 8.29
CA ILE A 70 -5.53 -0.72 7.72
C ILE A 70 -5.59 0.79 7.56
N LYS A 71 -6.64 1.34 6.92
CA LYS A 71 -6.78 2.80 6.73
C LYS A 71 -6.91 3.57 8.05
N ALA A 72 -7.59 3.01 9.05
CA ALA A 72 -7.66 3.64 10.38
C ALA A 72 -6.28 3.64 11.06
N ARG A 73 -5.55 2.53 10.98
CA ARG A 73 -4.23 2.41 11.59
C ARG A 73 -3.18 3.27 10.88
N MET A 74 -3.22 3.36 9.56
CA MET A 74 -2.33 4.24 8.81
C MET A 74 -2.49 5.71 9.20
N ARG A 75 -3.73 6.17 9.45
CA ARG A 75 -3.98 7.53 9.95
C ARG A 75 -3.48 7.73 11.39
N GLN A 76 -3.62 6.71 12.23
CA GLN A 76 -3.17 6.76 13.63
C GLN A 76 -1.65 6.86 13.73
N GLU A 77 -0.93 6.13 12.88
CA GLU A 77 0.54 6.00 12.93
C GLU A 77 1.26 6.91 11.93
N ASP A 78 0.51 7.72 11.17
CA ASP A 78 1.01 8.48 10.01
C ASP A 78 1.88 7.61 9.07
N ALA A 79 1.41 6.39 8.82
CA ALA A 79 2.14 5.43 8.01
C ALA A 79 2.15 5.86 6.54
N ILE A 80 3.33 5.81 5.92
CA ILE A 80 3.50 6.19 4.51
C ILE A 80 2.85 5.20 3.56
N TYR A 81 2.78 3.93 3.98
CA TYR A 81 2.32 2.82 3.16
C TYR A 81 1.68 1.72 4.01
N GLY A 82 0.65 1.07 3.47
CA GLY A 82 0.01 -0.10 4.06
C GLY A 82 -0.22 -1.15 2.99
N GLY A 83 0.03 -2.42 3.30
CA GLY A 83 -0.14 -3.50 2.34
C GLY A 83 -0.72 -4.76 2.94
N GLU A 84 -1.58 -5.42 2.16
CA GLU A 84 -2.19 -6.70 2.50
C GLU A 84 -1.76 -7.80 1.54
N MET A 85 -1.60 -9.02 2.05
CA MET A 85 -1.35 -10.22 1.24
C MET A 85 -2.38 -10.42 0.13
N SER A 86 -3.62 -9.95 0.32
CA SER A 86 -4.70 -9.99 -0.67
C SER A 86 -4.48 -9.07 -1.88
N GLY A 87 -3.37 -8.33 -1.94
CA GLY A 87 -3.03 -7.42 -3.04
C GLY A 87 -3.63 -6.03 -2.93
N HIS A 88 -4.10 -5.65 -1.74
CA HIS A 88 -4.58 -4.28 -1.48
C HIS A 88 -3.40 -3.43 -1.00
N HIS A 89 -3.30 -2.23 -1.54
CA HIS A 89 -2.15 -1.35 -1.38
C HIS A 89 -2.65 0.07 -1.09
N TYR A 90 -2.30 0.58 0.08
CA TYR A 90 -2.77 1.86 0.59
C TYR A 90 -1.61 2.85 0.70
N PHE A 91 -1.82 4.07 0.23
CA PHE A 91 -0.78 5.10 0.16
C PHE A 91 -1.25 6.35 0.88
N ARG A 92 -0.39 6.92 1.74
CA ARG A 92 -0.72 8.15 2.46
C ARG A 92 -1.08 9.30 1.52
N ASP A 93 -0.26 9.50 0.50
CA ASP A 93 -0.36 10.66 -0.40
C ASP A 93 -1.53 10.55 -1.40
N PHE A 94 -2.18 9.39 -1.50
CA PHE A 94 -3.43 9.17 -2.25
C PHE A 94 -4.66 9.11 -1.33
N GLY A 95 -4.66 9.87 -0.24
CA GLY A 95 -5.80 9.98 0.68
C GLY A 95 -6.05 8.72 1.51
N TYR A 96 -5.06 7.84 1.65
CA TYR A 96 -5.20 6.49 2.21
C TYR A 96 -6.22 5.62 1.46
N CYS A 97 -6.53 5.95 0.19
CA CYS A 97 -7.35 5.10 -0.68
C CYS A 97 -6.50 3.97 -1.29
N ASP A 98 -7.15 2.87 -1.66
CA ASP A 98 -6.52 1.87 -2.54
C ASP A 98 -6.12 2.60 -3.83
N SER A 99 -4.91 2.38 -4.32
CA SER A 99 -4.43 3.05 -5.53
C SER A 99 -5.29 2.67 -6.74
N GLY A 100 -6.11 3.61 -7.20
CA GLY A 100 -6.96 3.48 -8.37
C GLY A 100 -7.80 4.73 -8.66
N ASP A 101 -8.07 5.57 -7.66
CA ASP A 101 -8.75 6.84 -7.86
C ASP A 101 -7.74 7.98 -8.12
N ASP A 102 -7.86 8.61 -9.29
CA ASP A 102 -7.28 9.93 -9.56
C ASP A 102 -7.63 10.90 -8.42
N PRO A 103 -6.76 11.88 -8.09
CA PRO A 103 -7.14 12.95 -7.16
C PRO A 103 -8.42 13.62 -7.69
N PRO A 104 -9.41 13.92 -6.82
CA PRO A 104 -10.63 14.59 -7.27
C PRO A 104 -10.24 15.94 -7.87
N ASP A 105 -10.42 16.07 -9.18
CA ASP A 105 -10.31 17.33 -9.90
C ASP A 105 -11.27 18.35 -9.27
N PRO A 106 -10.75 19.46 -8.70
CA PRO A 106 -11.60 20.50 -8.12
C PRO A 106 -12.46 21.25 -9.15
N ASP A 107 -12.25 21.06 -10.46
CA ASP A 107 -12.93 21.80 -11.54
C ASP A 107 -14.04 21.01 -12.29
N ALA A 108 -14.37 19.78 -11.89
CA ALA A 108 -15.33 18.95 -12.61
C ALA A 108 -16.82 19.38 -12.48
N THR A 109 -17.13 20.55 -11.90
CA THR A 109 -18.52 21.00 -11.68
C THR A 109 -19.15 21.80 -12.82
N ASN A 110 -18.45 22.09 -13.92
CA ASN A 110 -18.91 23.11 -14.88
C ASN A 110 -18.97 22.75 -16.37
N HIS A 111 -19.12 21.48 -16.75
CA HIS A 111 -19.37 21.13 -18.16
C HIS A 111 -20.45 20.05 -18.34
N TRP A 112 -21.68 20.41 -18.00
CA TRP A 112 -22.89 19.85 -18.62
C TRP A 112 -23.87 20.99 -18.97
N LEU A 113 -23.65 21.59 -20.14
CA LEU A 113 -24.66 22.24 -20.98
C LEU A 113 -24.56 21.63 -22.38
#